data_AF-A0A084TMZ5-F1
#
_entry.id   AF-A0A084TMZ5-F1
#
_cell.length_a   1.000
_cell.length_b   1.000
_cell.length_c   1.000
_cell.angle_alpha   90.00
_cell.angle_beta   90.00
_cell.angle_gamma   90.00
#
_symmetry.space_group_name_H-M   'P 1'
#
loop_
_entity.id
_entity.type
_entity.pdbx_description
1 polymer ?
#
loop_
_entity_poly.entity_id
_entity_poly.type
_entity_poly.pdbx_seq_one_letter_code
_entity_poly.pdbx_strand_id
1 'polypeptide(L)'
;MKNIKLLLLFVLPILTIMSCDNEPLDGEFGTSSNSNLLLGEWFAVSFDATTYTTSSFNGMVINSESIVVGSELDYTVIFDETTFTTSGDYVMTATAYMNGVQSGPFVESFQNVNGNGEYTVEGNTLSTNDAFFNLEIGGVETSEIAGPQTATFLITNNGNTLTISQNQETVENVEGLDVVIEIVSTTVWQRTQDNNPGVTACDEATTEANAAAAAYNANSGDTTLCNAYINALESKITACGDPNGTIQATIDGLDCSQEQSTGVLKVTAGTLPIDFITRSATLSNGLITVTGSNTEQGANYHIYFEVTENEIGVDVMQNFILTLNGSDYAPNTDGFDDFTSTITVSSGGQITGTFGGIVTGVSNGADLNLSQGEVDLAY
;
A
#
# COMPACT_ATOMS: atom_id res chain seq x y z
N MET A 1 -58.47 -19.35 11.21
CA MET A 1 -58.53 -17.89 11.07
C MET A 1 -57.15 -17.43 10.68
N LYS A 2 -57.07 -16.71 9.55
CA LYS A 2 -55.86 -16.25 8.86
C LYS A 2 -54.82 -15.72 9.85
N ASN A 3 -53.62 -16.26 9.74
CA ASN A 3 -52.42 -15.80 10.44
C ASN A 3 -52.33 -14.28 10.27
N ILE A 4 -52.44 -13.56 11.38
CA ILE A 4 -52.07 -12.15 11.45
C ILE A 4 -50.59 -12.10 11.10
N LYS A 5 -50.30 -11.73 9.84
CA LYS A 5 -49.02 -11.17 9.45
C LYS A 5 -48.92 -9.89 10.26
N LEU A 6 -48.29 -9.99 11.44
CA LEU A 6 -47.82 -8.83 12.16
C LEU A 6 -46.84 -8.17 11.19
N LEU A 7 -47.33 -7.12 10.53
CA LEU A 7 -46.56 -6.20 9.73
C LEU A 7 -45.52 -5.61 10.68
N LEU A 8 -44.40 -6.32 10.84
CA LEU A 8 -43.17 -5.76 11.36
C LEU A 8 -42.86 -4.63 10.41
N LEU A 9 -43.17 -3.42 10.87
CA LEU A 9 -42.86 -2.17 10.22
C LEU A 9 -41.33 -2.05 10.23
N PHE A 10 -40.65 -2.84 9.39
CA PHE A 10 -39.32 -2.51 8.91
C PHE A 10 -39.53 -1.25 8.09
N VAL A 11 -39.46 -0.10 8.77
CA VAL A 11 -39.43 1.20 8.13
C VAL A 11 -38.13 1.21 7.33
N LEU A 12 -38.23 0.90 6.03
CA LEU A 12 -37.09 0.94 5.12
C LEU A 12 -36.87 2.39 4.72
N PRO A 13 -35.74 3.00 5.12
CA PRO A 13 -35.45 4.39 4.81
C PRO A 13 -35.07 4.57 3.35
N ILE A 14 -35.79 5.44 2.65
CA ILE A 14 -35.42 5.93 1.32
C ILE A 14 -34.28 6.93 1.54
N LEU A 15 -33.02 6.49 1.36
CA LEU A 15 -31.85 7.36 1.50
C LEU A 15 -31.79 8.36 0.32
N THR A 16 -32.38 9.55 0.45
CA THR A 16 -32.08 10.67 -0.46
C THR A 16 -31.27 11.72 0.27
N ILE A 17 -29.95 11.60 0.24
CA ILE A 17 -29.07 12.68 0.69
C ILE A 17 -29.03 13.80 -0.38
N MET A 18 -29.73 14.91 -0.14
CA MET A 18 -29.26 16.20 -0.64
C MET A 18 -28.12 16.65 0.25
N SER A 19 -26.88 16.42 -0.19
CA SER A 19 -25.70 17.04 0.42
C SER A 19 -25.67 18.52 0.03
N CYS A 20 -26.09 19.37 0.96
CA CYS A 20 -25.69 20.78 1.01
C CYS A 20 -25.28 21.07 2.45
N ASP A 21 -24.03 20.75 2.80
CA ASP A 21 -23.14 21.60 3.58
C ASP A 21 -21.75 20.95 3.62
N ASN A 22 -20.95 21.33 2.62
CA ASN A 22 -19.53 21.01 2.54
C ASN A 22 -18.80 21.99 3.48
N GLU A 23 -18.47 21.56 4.70
CA GLU A 23 -17.41 22.23 5.46
C GLU A 23 -16.14 21.36 5.37
N PRO A 24 -15.14 21.77 4.56
CA PRO A 24 -13.91 21.02 4.43
C PRO A 24 -13.10 21.12 5.73
N LEU A 25 -12.64 19.98 6.23
CA LEU A 25 -11.56 19.95 7.22
C LEU A 25 -10.27 20.39 6.52
N ASP A 26 -9.78 21.57 6.88
CA ASP A 26 -8.52 22.14 6.42
C ASP A 26 -7.33 21.20 6.69
N GLY A 27 -6.91 20.53 5.63
CA GLY A 27 -5.64 19.83 5.50
C GLY A 27 -5.30 19.79 4.01
N GLU A 28 -4.33 20.61 3.60
CA GLU A 28 -3.86 20.72 2.23
C GLU A 28 -3.26 19.39 1.76
N PHE A 29 -4.06 18.57 1.08
CA PHE A 29 -3.60 17.41 0.33
C PHE A 29 -3.86 17.65 -1.16
N GLY A 30 -2.78 17.56 -1.93
CA GLY A 30 -2.76 17.92 -3.36
C GLY A 30 -3.85 17.23 -4.16
N THR A 31 -4.47 18.01 -5.04
CA THR A 31 -5.48 17.56 -6.00
C THR A 31 -4.84 16.70 -7.10
N SER A 32 -4.86 15.39 -6.90
CA SER A 32 -4.87 14.41 -7.99
C SER A 32 -6.19 13.66 -7.95
N SER A 33 -6.86 13.51 -9.08
CA SER A 33 -8.08 12.70 -9.20
C SER A 33 -7.79 11.24 -8.82
N ASN A 34 -8.12 10.87 -7.57
CA ASN A 34 -7.81 9.58 -6.95
C ASN A 34 -8.66 8.40 -7.44
N SER A 35 -9.56 8.59 -8.43
CA SER A 35 -10.36 7.49 -9.01
C SER A 35 -9.49 6.38 -9.59
N ASN A 36 -8.29 6.74 -10.10
CA ASN A 36 -7.32 5.77 -10.64
C ASN A 36 -6.92 4.66 -9.66
N LEU A 37 -7.03 4.89 -8.35
CA LEU A 37 -6.64 3.90 -7.33
C LEU A 37 -7.64 2.74 -7.22
N LEU A 38 -8.92 3.02 -7.48
CA LEU A 38 -9.99 2.01 -7.41
C LEU A 38 -10.13 1.20 -8.71
N LEU A 39 -9.59 1.68 -9.83
CA LEU A 39 -9.79 1.07 -11.15
C LEU A 39 -9.45 -0.42 -11.18
N GLY A 40 -10.25 -1.18 -11.91
CA GLY A 40 -10.08 -2.62 -12.11
C GLY A 40 -10.95 -3.47 -11.21
N GLU A 41 -10.62 -4.76 -11.19
CA GLU A 41 -11.40 -5.81 -10.56
C GLU A 41 -10.99 -6.03 -9.10
N TRP A 42 -11.98 -6.24 -8.25
CA TRP A 42 -11.83 -6.54 -6.83
C TRP A 42 -12.82 -7.62 -6.39
N PHE A 43 -12.34 -8.55 -5.59
CA PHE A 43 -13.09 -9.68 -5.08
C PHE A 43 -13.44 -9.47 -3.61
N ALA A 44 -14.70 -9.71 -3.25
CA ALA A 44 -15.20 -9.56 -1.89
C ALA A 44 -14.55 -10.59 -0.97
N VAL A 45 -13.98 -10.11 0.14
CA VAL A 45 -13.40 -10.93 1.21
C VAL A 45 -14.30 -10.96 2.43
N SER A 46 -14.88 -9.81 2.76
CA SER A 46 -15.88 -9.70 3.83
C SER A 46 -16.84 -8.55 3.58
N PHE A 47 -18.04 -8.71 4.14
CA PHE A 47 -19.05 -7.67 4.22
C PHE A 47 -19.75 -7.79 5.57
N ASP A 48 -19.67 -6.74 6.36
CA ASP A 48 -20.31 -6.65 7.66
C ASP A 48 -21.03 -5.30 7.77
N ALA A 49 -22.28 -5.32 8.19
CA ALA A 49 -23.07 -4.11 8.41
C ALA A 49 -23.90 -4.23 9.68
N THR A 50 -23.93 -3.17 10.47
CA THR A 50 -24.85 -3.01 11.59
C THR A 50 -25.66 -1.75 11.38
N THR A 51 -26.98 -1.87 11.50
CA THR A 51 -27.90 -0.76 11.42
C THR A 51 -28.64 -0.62 12.74
N TYR A 52 -28.58 0.56 13.34
CA TYR A 52 -29.38 0.92 14.50
C TYR A 52 -30.53 1.82 14.05
N THR A 53 -31.74 1.54 14.52
CA THR A 53 -32.87 2.44 14.33
C THR A 53 -33.50 2.79 15.65
N THR A 54 -33.74 4.08 15.86
CA THR A 54 -34.44 4.60 17.03
C THR A 54 -35.65 5.38 16.55
N SER A 55 -36.83 5.02 17.05
CA SER A 55 -38.06 5.75 16.77
C SER A 55 -38.86 5.98 18.06
N SER A 56 -39.68 7.03 18.08
CA SER A 56 -40.51 7.36 19.25
C SER A 56 -41.96 7.57 18.84
N PHE A 57 -42.85 6.63 19.20
CA PHE A 57 -44.27 6.74 18.94
C PHE A 57 -45.07 6.81 20.25
N ASN A 58 -45.85 7.88 20.44
CA ASN A 58 -46.66 8.11 21.65
C ASN A 58 -45.88 8.00 22.98
N GLY A 59 -44.61 8.44 23.00
CA GLY A 59 -43.75 8.41 24.19
C GLY A 59 -43.13 7.04 24.49
N MET A 60 -43.35 6.04 23.64
CA MET A 60 -42.60 4.78 23.67
C MET A 60 -41.46 4.86 22.66
N VAL A 61 -40.24 4.63 23.14
CA VAL A 61 -39.05 4.50 22.28
C VAL A 61 -38.95 3.04 21.84
N ILE A 62 -38.76 2.84 20.54
CA ILE A 62 -38.50 1.54 19.91
C ILE A 62 -37.09 1.60 19.37
N ASN A 63 -36.23 0.73 19.88
CA ASN A 63 -34.88 0.53 19.38
C ASN A 63 -34.84 -0.77 18.58
N SER A 64 -34.30 -0.69 17.38
CA SER A 64 -33.97 -1.86 16.58
C SER A 64 -32.48 -1.88 16.29
N GLU A 65 -31.91 -3.07 16.24
CA GLU A 65 -30.56 -3.33 15.75
C GLU A 65 -30.68 -4.42 14.69
N SER A 66 -29.96 -4.28 13.59
CA SER A 66 -29.86 -5.31 12.55
C SER A 66 -28.40 -5.52 12.21
N ILE A 67 -27.92 -6.74 12.35
CA ILE A 67 -26.55 -7.15 12.04
C ILE A 67 -26.61 -8.03 10.80
N VAL A 68 -25.82 -7.70 9.80
CA VAL A 68 -25.69 -8.43 8.54
C VAL A 68 -24.24 -8.83 8.36
N VAL A 69 -24.02 -10.10 8.05
CA VAL A 69 -22.69 -10.67 7.79
C VAL A 69 -22.74 -11.48 6.50
N GLY A 70 -21.79 -11.20 5.59
CA GLY A 70 -21.56 -11.95 4.37
C GLY A 70 -20.66 -13.17 4.59
N SER A 71 -20.91 -14.23 3.83
CA SER A 71 -20.15 -15.49 3.82
C SER A 71 -20.23 -16.13 2.43
N GLU A 72 -19.36 -17.10 2.14
CA GLU A 72 -19.30 -17.77 0.82
C GLU A 72 -19.26 -16.76 -0.34
N LEU A 73 -18.39 -15.74 -0.21
CA LEU A 73 -18.30 -14.62 -1.13
C LEU A 73 -17.52 -15.03 -2.39
N ASP A 74 -18.25 -15.33 -3.46
CA ASP A 74 -17.73 -15.39 -4.82
C ASP A 74 -18.31 -14.21 -5.61
N TYR A 75 -17.97 -13.00 -5.14
CA TYR A 75 -18.57 -11.76 -5.57
C TYR A 75 -17.50 -10.74 -5.93
N THR A 76 -17.71 -10.04 -7.04
CA THR A 76 -16.73 -9.13 -7.62
C THR A 76 -17.34 -7.75 -7.81
N VAL A 77 -16.53 -6.71 -7.60
CA VAL A 77 -16.78 -5.35 -8.09
C VAL A 77 -15.69 -4.94 -9.08
N ILE A 78 -16.09 -4.38 -10.21
CA ILE A 78 -15.18 -3.81 -11.21
C ILE A 78 -15.44 -2.31 -11.27
N PHE A 79 -14.42 -1.50 -10.95
CA PHE A 79 -14.48 -0.05 -11.12
C PHE A 79 -13.85 0.35 -12.46
N ASP A 80 -14.62 1.05 -13.28
CA ASP A 80 -14.14 1.82 -14.44
C ASP A 80 -13.94 3.29 -14.04
N GLU A 81 -13.72 4.20 -15.01
CA GLU A 81 -13.39 5.61 -14.74
C GLU A 81 -14.40 6.34 -13.83
N THR A 82 -15.70 6.10 -14.03
CA THR A 82 -16.80 6.74 -13.28
C THR A 82 -17.94 5.79 -12.92
N THR A 83 -17.81 4.52 -13.30
CA THR A 83 -18.87 3.52 -13.14
C THR A 83 -18.33 2.28 -12.45
N PHE A 84 -19.20 1.54 -11.79
CA PHE A 84 -18.87 0.22 -11.30
C PHE A 84 -19.89 -0.81 -11.76
N THR A 85 -19.46 -2.06 -11.81
CA THR A 85 -20.34 -3.22 -11.98
C THR A 85 -20.03 -4.24 -10.89
N THR A 86 -21.05 -4.96 -10.44
CA THR A 86 -20.90 -6.07 -9.51
C THR A 86 -21.47 -7.34 -10.10
N SER A 87 -20.88 -8.47 -9.77
CA SER A 87 -21.34 -9.78 -10.25
C SER A 87 -20.91 -10.89 -9.30
N GLY A 88 -21.79 -11.89 -9.11
CA GLY A 88 -21.43 -13.15 -8.48
C GLY A 88 -22.45 -13.63 -7.45
N ASP A 89 -21.93 -14.40 -6.51
CA ASP A 89 -22.68 -15.18 -5.53
C ASP A 89 -22.24 -14.84 -4.10
N TYR A 90 -23.18 -14.87 -3.16
CA TYR A 90 -22.87 -14.72 -1.74
C TYR A 90 -23.97 -15.29 -0.86
N VAL A 91 -23.61 -15.63 0.38
CA VAL A 91 -24.56 -15.99 1.44
C VAL A 91 -24.58 -14.88 2.48
N MET A 92 -25.78 -14.38 2.77
CA MET A 92 -26.01 -13.35 3.77
C MET A 92 -26.66 -13.97 5.01
N THR A 93 -26.16 -13.59 6.19
CA THR A 93 -26.80 -13.88 7.47
C THR A 93 -27.21 -12.59 8.16
N ALA A 94 -28.51 -12.42 8.39
CA ALA A 94 -29.08 -11.27 9.09
C ALA A 94 -29.63 -11.67 10.47
N THR A 95 -29.32 -10.88 11.51
CA THR A 95 -29.88 -11.02 12.85
C THR A 95 -30.45 -9.68 13.29
N ALA A 96 -31.72 -9.65 13.68
CA ALA A 96 -32.38 -8.44 14.15
C ALA A 96 -32.67 -8.51 15.66
N TYR A 97 -32.57 -7.39 16.36
CA TYR A 97 -33.00 -7.24 17.74
C TYR A 97 -34.01 -6.12 17.83
N MET A 98 -35.17 -6.38 18.44
CA MET A 98 -36.15 -5.36 18.74
C MET A 98 -36.26 -5.19 20.24
N ASN A 99 -35.89 -4.02 20.75
CA ASN A 99 -35.82 -3.74 22.19
C ASN A 99 -35.05 -4.84 22.96
N GLY A 100 -33.97 -5.34 22.37
CA GLY A 100 -33.11 -6.40 22.91
C GLY A 100 -33.63 -7.84 22.71
N VAL A 101 -34.79 -8.04 22.09
CA VAL A 101 -35.30 -9.38 21.76
C VAL A 101 -34.84 -9.79 20.36
N GLN A 102 -34.06 -10.87 20.29
CA GLN A 102 -33.50 -11.39 19.04
C GLN A 102 -34.55 -12.05 18.14
N SER A 103 -34.41 -11.84 16.83
CA SER A 103 -35.13 -12.46 15.73
C SER A 103 -34.12 -12.88 14.65
N GLY A 104 -34.17 -14.15 14.21
CA GLY A 104 -33.18 -14.74 13.30
C GLY A 104 -32.28 -15.81 13.97
N PRO A 105 -31.15 -16.19 13.35
CA PRO A 105 -30.62 -15.65 12.10
C PRO A 105 -31.48 -16.03 10.89
N PHE A 106 -31.59 -15.10 9.94
CA PHE A 106 -32.12 -15.33 8.61
C PHE A 106 -30.93 -15.53 7.68
N VAL A 107 -30.87 -16.67 7.00
CA VAL A 107 -29.79 -17.00 6.07
C VAL A 107 -30.38 -17.08 4.68
N GLU A 108 -29.77 -16.35 3.75
CA GLU A 108 -30.22 -16.27 2.37
C GLU A 108 -29.03 -16.40 1.42
N SER A 109 -29.22 -17.18 0.36
CA SER A 109 -28.20 -17.42 -0.66
C SER A 109 -28.57 -16.69 -1.93
N PHE A 110 -27.68 -15.82 -2.37
CA PHE A 110 -27.80 -15.01 -3.57
C PHE A 110 -26.93 -15.63 -4.66
N GLN A 111 -27.50 -15.79 -5.85
CA GLN A 111 -26.87 -16.49 -6.96
C GLN A 111 -27.06 -15.69 -8.25
N ASN A 112 -26.00 -15.54 -9.04
CA ASN A 112 -25.94 -14.77 -10.27
C ASN A 112 -26.45 -13.33 -10.08
N VAL A 113 -26.13 -12.72 -8.94
CA VAL A 113 -26.50 -11.32 -8.67
C VAL A 113 -25.61 -10.43 -9.51
N ASN A 114 -26.22 -9.42 -10.13
CA ASN A 114 -25.49 -8.40 -10.87
C ASN A 114 -26.02 -7.02 -10.46
N GLY A 115 -25.11 -6.06 -10.35
CA GLY A 115 -25.41 -4.66 -10.07
C GLY A 115 -24.56 -3.74 -10.93
N ASN A 116 -24.98 -2.49 -11.06
CA ASN A 116 -24.18 -1.44 -11.66
C ASN A 116 -24.51 -0.09 -11.04
N GLY A 117 -23.57 0.84 -11.15
CA GLY A 117 -23.77 2.19 -10.65
C GLY A 117 -22.72 3.16 -11.13
N GLU A 118 -22.91 4.42 -10.76
CA GLU A 118 -21.93 5.49 -10.91
C GLU A 118 -21.28 5.76 -9.56
N TYR A 119 -20.02 6.16 -9.59
CA TYR A 119 -19.32 6.57 -8.39
C TYR A 119 -18.45 7.80 -8.62
N THR A 120 -18.18 8.52 -7.54
CA THR A 120 -17.22 9.62 -7.51
C THR A 120 -16.26 9.45 -6.33
N VAL A 121 -15.06 9.99 -6.48
CA VAL A 121 -14.04 9.99 -5.44
C VAL A 121 -13.57 11.43 -5.18
N GLU A 122 -13.68 11.86 -3.94
CA GLU A 122 -13.11 13.12 -3.45
C GLU A 122 -12.23 12.82 -2.22
N GLY A 123 -10.90 12.91 -2.39
CA GLY A 123 -9.95 12.49 -1.37
C GLY A 123 -10.04 10.98 -1.09
N ASN A 124 -10.46 10.63 0.13
CA ASN A 124 -10.73 9.27 0.60
C ASN A 124 -12.24 8.95 0.69
N THR A 125 -13.10 9.86 0.21
CA THR A 125 -14.55 9.68 0.23
C THR A 125 -14.99 9.11 -1.11
N LEU A 126 -15.61 7.94 -1.06
CA LEU A 126 -16.30 7.28 -2.17
C LEU A 126 -17.79 7.60 -2.05
N SER A 127 -18.38 8.15 -3.11
CA SER A 127 -19.82 8.31 -3.21
C SER A 127 -20.35 7.41 -4.32
N THR A 128 -21.36 6.60 -4.05
CA THR A 128 -22.03 5.75 -5.04
C THR A 128 -23.49 6.16 -5.15
N ASN A 129 -24.09 5.97 -6.33
CA ASN A 129 -25.53 6.17 -6.51
C ASN A 129 -26.37 4.92 -6.18
N ASP A 130 -25.72 3.78 -5.99
CA ASP A 130 -26.33 2.48 -5.70
C ASP A 130 -25.44 1.69 -4.72
N ALA A 131 -26.00 0.64 -4.10
CA ALA A 131 -25.29 -0.26 -3.21
C ALA A 131 -24.49 -1.32 -3.98
N PHE A 132 -23.38 -1.79 -3.38
CA PHE A 132 -22.63 -2.92 -3.95
C PHE A 132 -23.32 -4.27 -3.76
N PHE A 133 -24.08 -4.43 -2.68
CA PHE A 133 -24.77 -5.67 -2.34
C PHE A 133 -26.28 -5.46 -2.34
N ASN A 134 -27.01 -6.44 -2.85
CA ASN A 134 -28.46 -6.49 -2.68
C ASN A 134 -28.75 -7.05 -1.29
N LEU A 135 -29.63 -6.40 -0.55
CA LEU A 135 -30.10 -6.92 0.73
C LEU A 135 -31.56 -7.32 0.55
N GLU A 136 -31.92 -8.51 1.00
CA GLU A 136 -33.30 -8.93 1.20
C GLU A 136 -33.47 -9.28 2.68
N ILE A 137 -34.40 -8.60 3.37
CA ILE A 137 -34.67 -8.86 4.79
C ILE A 137 -36.12 -9.26 4.93
N GLY A 138 -36.34 -10.56 5.20
CA GLY A 138 -37.68 -11.09 5.48
C GLY A 138 -38.64 -11.05 4.29
N GLY A 139 -38.14 -11.19 3.06
CA GLY A 139 -38.97 -11.18 1.85
C GLY A 139 -39.10 -9.80 1.18
N VAL A 140 -38.36 -8.80 1.66
CA VAL A 140 -38.37 -7.42 1.16
C VAL A 140 -36.99 -7.11 0.59
N GLU A 141 -36.92 -6.95 -0.73
CA GLU A 141 -35.73 -6.49 -1.44
C GLU A 141 -35.49 -5.01 -1.10
N THR A 142 -34.30 -4.67 -0.64
CA THR A 142 -33.95 -3.30 -0.23
C THR A 142 -33.14 -2.55 -1.29
N SER A 143 -32.82 -3.19 -2.42
CA SER A 143 -32.09 -2.59 -3.55
C SER A 143 -32.85 -1.39 -4.13
N GLU A 144 -34.18 -1.48 -4.25
CA GLU A 144 -35.04 -0.40 -4.74
C GLU A 144 -35.09 0.84 -3.82
N ILE A 145 -34.50 0.74 -2.63
CA ILE A 145 -34.61 1.73 -1.55
C ILE A 145 -33.21 2.22 -1.12
N ALA A 146 -32.15 1.55 -1.58
CA ALA A 146 -30.78 2.00 -1.45
C ALA A 146 -30.55 3.20 -2.37
N GLY A 147 -30.63 4.40 -1.82
CA GLY A 147 -30.22 5.61 -2.54
C GLY A 147 -28.73 5.88 -2.41
N PRO A 148 -28.27 7.07 -2.84
CA PRO A 148 -26.85 7.41 -2.85
C PRO A 148 -26.19 7.23 -1.49
N GLN A 149 -24.99 6.64 -1.49
CA GLN A 149 -24.23 6.33 -0.29
C GLN A 149 -22.88 7.04 -0.33
N THR A 150 -22.43 7.48 0.83
CA THR A 150 -21.07 7.97 1.03
C THR A 150 -20.34 7.06 2.01
N ALA A 151 -19.11 6.71 1.66
CA ALA A 151 -18.25 5.88 2.48
C ALA A 151 -16.80 6.38 2.39
N THR A 152 -16.01 6.07 3.41
CA THR A 152 -14.56 6.25 3.35
C THR A 152 -13.91 5.00 2.78
N PHE A 153 -12.86 5.15 1.98
CA PHE A 153 -12.06 4.01 1.51
C PHE A 153 -10.58 4.16 1.85
N LEU A 154 -9.95 3.01 2.05
CA LEU A 154 -8.53 2.87 2.30
C LEU A 154 -7.98 1.74 1.42
N ILE A 155 -6.86 2.01 0.75
CA ILE A 155 -6.11 0.99 0.02
C ILE A 155 -4.81 0.72 0.77
N THR A 156 -4.56 -0.55 1.06
CA THR A 156 -3.36 -1.02 1.76
C THR A 156 -2.68 -2.14 0.97
N ASN A 157 -1.61 -2.72 1.53
CA ASN A 157 -0.89 -3.84 0.94
C ASN A 157 -0.46 -3.57 -0.52
N ASN A 158 0.22 -2.43 -0.74
CA ASN A 158 0.72 -1.99 -2.04
C ASN A 158 -0.34 -1.91 -3.16
N GLY A 159 -1.61 -1.69 -2.83
CA GLY A 159 -2.68 -1.59 -3.84
C GLY A 159 -3.61 -2.79 -3.89
N ASN A 160 -3.36 -3.83 -3.08
CA ASN A 160 -4.04 -5.12 -3.20
C ASN A 160 -5.22 -5.31 -2.25
N THR A 161 -5.39 -4.46 -1.24
CA THR A 161 -6.51 -4.57 -0.28
C THR A 161 -7.27 -3.26 -0.21
N LEU A 162 -8.54 -3.29 -0.57
CA LEU A 162 -9.47 -2.18 -0.48
C LEU A 162 -10.39 -2.41 0.72
N THR A 163 -10.42 -1.45 1.64
CA THR A 163 -11.40 -1.42 2.74
C THR A 163 -12.32 -0.23 2.51
N ILE A 164 -13.62 -0.47 2.47
CA ILE A 164 -14.65 0.59 2.39
C ILE A 164 -15.43 0.55 3.71
N SER A 165 -15.48 1.68 4.40
CA SER A 165 -16.15 1.81 5.69
C SER A 165 -17.13 2.97 5.67
N GLN A 166 -18.35 2.69 6.12
CA GLN A 166 -19.41 3.68 6.30
C GLN A 166 -19.71 3.83 7.79
N ASN A 167 -19.86 5.06 8.23
CA ASN A 167 -20.44 5.41 9.52
C ASN A 167 -21.30 6.65 9.31
N GLN A 168 -22.61 6.46 9.20
CA GLN A 168 -23.55 7.52 8.85
C GLN A 168 -24.77 7.49 9.76
N GLU A 169 -25.17 8.66 10.24
CA GLU A 169 -26.43 8.89 10.94
C GLU A 169 -27.36 9.75 10.06
N THR A 170 -28.61 9.32 9.91
CA THR A 170 -29.64 10.04 9.16
C THR A 170 -30.94 10.07 9.97
N VAL A 171 -31.73 11.14 9.80
CA VAL A 171 -33.07 11.25 10.38
C VAL A 171 -34.08 11.27 9.24
N GLU A 172 -34.93 10.25 9.19
CA GLU A 172 -36.00 10.12 8.20
C GLU A 172 -37.37 10.38 8.82
N ASN A 173 -38.23 11.11 8.12
CA ASN A 173 -39.62 11.31 8.53
C ASN A 173 -40.54 10.35 7.77
N VAL A 174 -41.02 9.31 8.43
CA VAL A 174 -41.91 8.30 7.83
C VAL A 174 -43.30 8.46 8.39
N GLU A 175 -44.24 8.90 7.54
CA GLU A 175 -45.64 9.14 7.92
C GLU A 175 -45.83 10.05 9.16
N GLY A 176 -44.92 11.03 9.36
CA GLY A 176 -44.95 11.95 10.50
C GLY A 176 -44.22 11.45 11.76
N LEU A 177 -43.50 10.34 11.67
CA LEU A 177 -42.62 9.79 12.71
C LEU A 177 -41.15 10.04 12.34
N ASP A 178 -40.40 10.69 13.22
CA ASP A 178 -38.95 10.81 13.08
C ASP A 178 -38.29 9.48 13.48
N VAL A 179 -37.50 8.93 12.57
CA VAL A 179 -36.72 7.71 12.75
C VAL A 179 -35.25 8.06 12.56
N VAL A 180 -34.46 7.88 13.62
CA VAL A 180 -33.00 8.03 13.56
C VAL A 180 -32.40 6.69 13.14
N ILE A 181 -31.53 6.72 12.13
CA ILE A 181 -30.90 5.54 11.56
C ILE A 181 -29.39 5.76 11.56
N GLU A 182 -28.68 4.85 12.20
CA GLU A 182 -27.22 4.82 12.19
C GLU A 182 -26.77 3.56 11.45
N ILE A 183 -25.93 3.72 10.43
CA ILE A 183 -25.37 2.63 9.63
C ILE A 183 -23.87 2.61 9.88
N VAL A 184 -23.37 1.46 10.36
CA VAL A 184 -21.95 1.17 10.48
C VAL A 184 -21.66 -0.05 9.62
N SER A 185 -20.90 0.12 8.54
CA SER A 185 -20.55 -0.98 7.63
C SER A 185 -19.07 -1.00 7.30
N THR A 186 -18.55 -2.19 7.00
CA THR A 186 -17.21 -2.38 6.48
C THR A 186 -17.23 -3.51 5.46
N THR A 187 -16.62 -3.26 4.30
CA THR A 187 -16.36 -4.26 3.28
C THR A 187 -14.87 -4.32 3.00
N VAL A 188 -14.36 -5.53 2.82
CA VAL A 188 -12.97 -5.76 2.43
C VAL A 188 -12.97 -6.46 1.08
N TRP A 189 -12.15 -5.94 0.18
CA TRP A 189 -11.96 -6.45 -1.16
C TRP A 189 -10.48 -6.65 -1.46
N GLN A 190 -10.18 -7.58 -2.35
CA GLN A 190 -8.81 -7.88 -2.80
C GLN A 190 -8.72 -7.91 -4.31
N ARG A 191 -7.58 -7.52 -4.88
CA ARG A 191 -7.35 -7.62 -6.34
C ARG A 191 -7.16 -9.06 -6.83
N THR A 192 -6.98 -10.00 -5.92
CA THR A 192 -6.80 -11.43 -6.17
C THR A 192 -7.75 -12.20 -5.25
N GLN A 193 -8.45 -13.22 -5.75
CA GLN A 193 -9.20 -14.13 -4.87
C GLN A 193 -8.21 -15.01 -4.12
N ASP A 194 -7.83 -14.64 -2.90
CA ASP A 194 -7.15 -15.56 -1.99
C ASP A 194 -8.06 -16.70 -1.48
N ASN A 195 -9.19 -16.99 -2.14
CA ASN A 195 -10.09 -18.11 -1.83
C ASN A 195 -10.59 -18.94 -3.04
N ASN A 196 -9.92 -18.94 -4.21
CA ASN A 196 -10.34 -19.77 -5.36
C ASN A 196 -9.24 -20.73 -5.88
N PRO A 197 -9.47 -22.06 -5.95
CA PRO A 197 -8.48 -23.06 -6.39
C PRO A 197 -8.12 -23.05 -7.90
N GLY A 198 -8.34 -21.95 -8.62
CA GLY A 198 -8.27 -21.89 -10.09
C GLY A 198 -7.25 -20.91 -10.68
N VAL A 199 -6.69 -19.99 -9.89
CA VAL A 199 -5.55 -19.15 -10.27
C VAL A 199 -4.40 -19.58 -9.39
N THR A 200 -3.35 -20.11 -10.01
CA THR A 200 -2.20 -20.56 -9.24
C THR A 200 -1.33 -19.36 -8.92
N ALA A 201 -0.64 -19.34 -7.78
CA ALA A 201 0.39 -18.32 -7.47
C ALA A 201 1.38 -18.09 -8.63
N CYS A 202 1.51 -19.09 -9.53
CA CYS A 202 2.29 -19.01 -10.75
C CYS A 202 1.74 -18.01 -11.79
N ASP A 203 0.43 -17.87 -11.93
CA ASP A 203 -0.20 -16.95 -12.90
C ASP A 203 0.03 -15.48 -12.49
N GLU A 204 -0.05 -15.21 -11.18
CA GLU A 204 0.26 -13.89 -10.59
C GLU A 204 1.74 -13.55 -10.75
N ALA A 205 2.63 -14.45 -10.33
CA ALA A 205 4.06 -14.26 -10.49
C ALA A 205 4.49 -14.16 -11.97
N THR A 206 3.74 -14.77 -12.88
CA THR A 206 3.92 -14.59 -14.32
C THR A 206 3.55 -13.18 -14.80
N THR A 207 2.44 -12.64 -14.30
CA THR A 207 1.98 -11.28 -14.64
C THR A 207 2.96 -10.23 -14.11
N GLU A 208 3.42 -10.39 -12.87
CA GLU A 208 4.41 -9.50 -12.25
C GLU A 208 5.76 -9.54 -12.98
N ALA A 209 6.26 -10.73 -13.32
CA ALA A 209 7.48 -10.87 -14.11
C ALA A 209 7.37 -10.19 -15.48
N ASN A 210 6.21 -10.26 -16.14
CA ASN A 210 5.99 -9.60 -17.43
C ASN A 210 5.93 -8.06 -17.28
N ALA A 211 5.30 -7.55 -16.21
CA ALA A 211 5.23 -6.11 -15.94
C ALA A 211 6.62 -5.54 -15.62
N ALA A 212 7.39 -6.22 -14.77
CA ALA A 212 8.77 -5.84 -14.44
C ALA A 212 9.69 -5.91 -15.67
N ALA A 213 9.53 -6.92 -16.53
CA ALA A 213 10.23 -7.01 -17.81
C ALA A 213 9.93 -5.79 -18.71
N ALA A 214 8.66 -5.40 -18.81
CA ALA A 214 8.25 -4.25 -19.62
C ALA A 214 8.84 -2.94 -19.09
N ALA A 215 8.85 -2.74 -17.77
CA ALA A 215 9.47 -1.59 -17.13
C ALA A 215 10.99 -1.54 -17.37
N TYR A 216 11.69 -2.67 -17.18
CA TYR A 216 13.12 -2.76 -17.47
C TYR A 216 13.42 -2.51 -18.96
N ASN A 217 12.67 -3.11 -19.88
CA ASN A 217 12.89 -2.90 -21.33
C ASN A 217 12.64 -1.46 -21.78
N ALA A 218 11.81 -0.69 -21.06
CA ALA A 218 11.59 0.72 -21.33
C ALA A 218 12.80 1.60 -20.91
N ASN A 219 13.61 1.13 -19.95
CA ASN A 219 14.82 1.81 -19.50
C ASN A 219 15.88 0.78 -19.01
N SER A 220 16.50 0.07 -19.95
CA SER A 220 17.33 -1.10 -19.64
C SER A 220 18.69 -0.78 -19.02
N GLY A 221 18.99 0.50 -18.79
CA GLY A 221 20.15 0.95 -18.01
C GLY A 221 19.82 1.22 -16.53
N ASP A 222 18.55 1.14 -16.14
CA ASP A 222 18.12 1.37 -14.77
C ASP A 222 18.27 0.10 -13.94
N THR A 223 19.27 0.10 -13.07
CA THR A 223 19.59 -1.00 -12.17
C THR A 223 18.49 -1.27 -11.13
N THR A 224 17.65 -0.30 -10.80
CA THR A 224 16.47 -0.51 -9.94
C THR A 224 15.43 -1.34 -10.68
N LEU A 225 15.15 -1.00 -11.94
CA LEU A 225 14.21 -1.76 -12.78
C LEU A 225 14.76 -3.15 -13.14
N CYS A 226 16.06 -3.26 -13.34
CA CYS A 226 16.74 -4.53 -13.58
C CYS A 226 16.62 -5.46 -12.36
N ASN A 227 16.93 -4.97 -11.16
CA ASN A 227 16.79 -5.75 -9.92
C ASN A 227 15.31 -6.06 -9.59
N ALA A 228 14.38 -5.14 -9.87
CA ALA A 228 12.95 -5.42 -9.78
C ALA A 228 12.51 -6.56 -10.71
N TYR A 229 13.09 -6.61 -11.92
CA TYR A 229 12.83 -7.71 -12.86
C TYR A 229 13.42 -9.04 -12.37
N ILE A 230 14.64 -9.07 -11.82
CA ILE A 230 15.22 -10.26 -11.18
C ILE A 230 14.31 -10.78 -10.06
N ASN A 231 13.90 -9.92 -9.12
CA ASN A 231 13.05 -10.31 -7.99
C ASN A 231 11.70 -10.91 -8.44
N ALA A 232 11.11 -10.35 -9.50
CA ALA A 232 9.87 -10.87 -10.07
C ALA A 232 10.08 -12.26 -10.74
N LEU A 233 11.23 -12.47 -11.39
CA LEU A 233 11.60 -13.78 -11.95
C LEU A 233 11.85 -14.83 -10.84
N GLU A 234 12.49 -14.47 -9.72
CA GLU A 234 12.69 -15.36 -8.57
C GLU A 234 11.36 -15.73 -7.88
N SER A 235 10.45 -14.76 -7.78
CA SER A 235 9.08 -14.99 -7.29
C SER A 235 8.33 -15.96 -8.21
N LYS A 236 8.51 -15.82 -9.53
CA LYS A 236 7.98 -16.75 -10.53
C LYS A 236 8.60 -18.14 -10.42
N ILE A 237 9.90 -18.28 -10.19
CA ILE A 237 10.53 -19.60 -9.92
C ILE A 237 9.91 -20.23 -8.67
N THR A 238 9.69 -19.45 -7.61
CA THR A 238 9.12 -19.94 -6.36
C THR A 238 7.69 -20.45 -6.54
N ALA A 239 6.89 -19.74 -7.33
CA ALA A 239 5.48 -20.06 -7.53
C ALA A 239 5.22 -21.09 -8.65
N CYS A 240 5.99 -21.06 -9.73
CA CYS A 240 5.81 -21.91 -10.93
C CYS A 240 6.79 -23.10 -11.01
N GLY A 241 7.94 -23.01 -10.34
CA GLY A 241 9.10 -23.85 -10.60
C GLY A 241 9.82 -23.51 -11.92
N ASP A 242 11.06 -23.98 -12.07
CA ASP A 242 11.86 -23.83 -13.30
C ASP A 242 12.60 -25.14 -13.66
N PRO A 243 11.87 -26.21 -14.03
CA PRO A 243 12.46 -27.53 -14.26
C PRO A 243 13.42 -27.57 -15.46
N ASN A 244 13.32 -26.62 -16.39
CA ASN A 244 14.19 -26.52 -17.57
C ASN A 244 15.32 -25.49 -17.40
N GLY A 245 15.40 -24.79 -16.27
CA GLY A 245 16.41 -23.76 -16.01
C GLY A 245 16.28 -22.52 -16.89
N THR A 246 15.14 -22.32 -17.55
CA THR A 246 14.95 -21.23 -18.52
C THR A 246 14.79 -19.88 -17.86
N ILE A 247 14.16 -19.85 -16.68
CA ILE A 247 13.95 -18.62 -15.92
C ILE A 247 15.27 -18.26 -15.23
N GLN A 248 15.95 -19.24 -14.63
CA GLN A 248 17.28 -19.06 -14.06
C GLN A 248 18.29 -18.57 -15.11
N ALA A 249 18.30 -19.15 -16.32
CA ALA A 249 19.17 -18.67 -17.39
C ALA A 249 18.85 -17.22 -17.84
N THR A 250 17.61 -16.78 -17.67
CA THR A 250 17.22 -15.37 -17.92
C THR A 250 17.79 -14.47 -16.83
N ILE A 251 17.67 -14.86 -15.55
CA ILE A 251 18.27 -14.16 -14.42
C ILE A 251 19.80 -14.08 -14.59
N ASP A 252 20.45 -15.19 -14.89
CA ASP A 252 21.91 -15.27 -15.07
C ASP A 252 22.41 -14.43 -16.27
N GLY A 253 21.53 -14.15 -17.24
CA GLY A 253 21.82 -13.31 -18.40
C GLY A 253 21.54 -11.82 -18.20
N LEU A 254 20.88 -11.44 -17.10
CA LEU A 254 20.64 -10.05 -16.72
C LEU A 254 21.83 -9.56 -15.89
N ASP A 255 22.60 -8.64 -16.45
CA ASP A 255 23.63 -7.93 -15.70
C ASP A 255 23.01 -6.70 -15.01
N CYS A 256 22.41 -6.94 -13.84
CA CYS A 256 21.81 -5.89 -13.00
C CYS A 256 22.80 -5.32 -11.98
N SER A 257 24.09 -5.65 -12.10
CA SER A 257 25.10 -5.06 -11.25
C SER A 257 25.17 -3.57 -11.54
N GLN A 258 25.13 -2.75 -10.48
CA GLN A 258 25.71 -1.41 -10.58
C GLN A 258 27.14 -1.62 -11.07
N GLU A 259 27.58 -0.89 -12.09
CA GLU A 259 28.99 -0.88 -12.54
C GLU A 259 29.87 -0.91 -11.29
N GLN A 260 30.42 -2.08 -10.99
CA GLN A 260 31.22 -2.29 -9.80
C GLN A 260 32.57 -1.72 -10.17
N SER A 261 32.85 -0.54 -9.65
CA SER A 261 34.16 0.06 -9.82
C SER A 261 35.22 -0.90 -9.29
N THR A 262 36.14 -1.32 -10.16
CA THR A 262 37.31 -2.08 -9.72
C THR A 262 38.16 -1.20 -8.81
N GLY A 263 38.64 -1.72 -7.69
CA GLY A 263 39.50 -0.95 -6.80
C GLY A 263 39.33 -1.26 -5.31
N VAL A 264 39.49 -0.25 -4.45
CA VAL A 264 39.44 -0.37 -2.98
C VAL A 264 38.45 0.66 -2.43
N LEU A 265 37.58 0.22 -1.53
CA LEU A 265 36.78 1.09 -0.68
C LEU A 265 36.66 0.43 0.69
N LYS A 266 37.31 1.01 1.71
CA LYS A 266 37.38 0.41 3.06
C LYS A 266 37.58 1.47 4.14
N VAL A 267 37.28 1.12 5.38
CA VAL A 267 37.54 1.94 6.57
C VAL A 267 37.63 1.07 7.82
N THR A 268 38.31 1.52 8.87
CA THR A 268 38.22 0.94 10.21
C THR A 268 37.39 1.83 11.12
N ALA A 269 36.22 1.35 11.54
CA ALA A 269 35.31 2.01 12.48
C ALA A 269 35.61 1.55 13.92
N GLY A 270 36.25 2.39 14.72
CA GLY A 270 36.77 2.01 16.04
C GLY A 270 37.81 0.89 15.92
N THR A 271 37.42 -0.34 16.28
CA THR A 271 38.26 -1.55 16.11
C THR A 271 37.76 -2.48 15.00
N LEU A 272 36.69 -2.12 14.29
CA LEU A 272 36.05 -2.95 13.29
C LEU A 272 36.58 -2.57 11.88
N PRO A 273 37.38 -3.43 11.23
CA PRO A 273 37.71 -3.25 9.83
C PRO A 273 36.50 -3.54 8.95
N ILE A 274 36.22 -2.66 7.99
CA ILE A 274 35.12 -2.75 7.03
C ILE A 274 35.70 -2.65 5.62
N ASP A 275 35.49 -3.69 4.83
CA ASP A 275 35.70 -3.68 3.38
C ASP A 275 34.32 -3.60 2.71
N PHE A 276 34.11 -2.60 1.85
CA PHE A 276 32.85 -2.44 1.11
C PHE A 276 32.94 -3.29 -0.16
N ILE A 277 32.17 -4.39 -0.15
CA ILE A 277 32.23 -5.46 -1.15
C ILE A 277 31.61 -4.98 -2.45
N THR A 278 30.39 -4.45 -2.36
CA THR A 278 29.78 -3.70 -3.45
C THR A 278 30.27 -2.26 -3.34
N ARG A 279 30.79 -1.72 -4.44
CA ARG A 279 31.34 -0.36 -4.50
C ARG A 279 31.14 0.19 -5.88
N SER A 280 30.78 1.46 -5.95
CA SER A 280 30.53 2.16 -7.20
C SER A 280 30.96 3.60 -7.04
N ALA A 281 31.59 4.12 -8.07
CA ALA A 281 31.83 5.53 -8.27
C ALA A 281 31.26 5.87 -9.66
N THR A 282 30.47 6.94 -9.76
CA THR A 282 29.84 7.36 -11.02
C THR A 282 29.98 8.87 -11.21
N LEU A 283 30.25 9.31 -12.45
CA LEU A 283 30.28 10.73 -12.81
C LEU A 283 28.95 11.17 -13.45
N SER A 284 28.28 12.14 -12.84
CA SER A 284 27.11 12.79 -13.41
C SER A 284 27.19 14.29 -13.21
N ASN A 285 27.03 15.06 -14.30
CA ASN A 285 27.04 16.53 -14.27
C ASN A 285 28.25 17.16 -13.54
N GLY A 286 29.44 16.55 -13.63
CA GLY A 286 30.66 17.04 -12.98
C GLY A 286 30.76 16.68 -11.49
N LEU A 287 29.89 15.81 -10.97
CA LEU A 287 29.90 15.32 -9.61
C LEU A 287 30.16 13.81 -9.60
N ILE A 288 31.17 13.39 -8.84
CA ILE A 288 31.51 11.99 -8.62
C ILE A 288 30.75 11.53 -7.38
N THR A 289 29.87 10.55 -7.54
CA THR A 289 29.13 9.94 -6.42
C THR A 289 29.77 8.61 -6.07
N VAL A 290 30.22 8.44 -4.84
CA VAL A 290 30.80 7.18 -4.35
C VAL A 290 29.84 6.50 -3.38
N THR A 291 29.57 5.23 -3.64
CA THR A 291 28.77 4.36 -2.79
C THR A 291 29.52 3.07 -2.47
N GLY A 292 29.27 2.52 -1.30
CA GLY A 292 29.74 1.18 -0.94
C GLY A 292 28.79 0.48 0.02
N SER A 293 28.75 -0.85 -0.04
CA SER A 293 28.01 -1.67 0.92
C SER A 293 28.71 -2.98 1.27
N ASN A 294 28.45 -3.46 2.48
CA ASN A 294 28.78 -4.81 2.92
C ASN A 294 27.61 -5.38 3.71
N THR A 295 26.98 -6.41 3.14
CA THR A 295 25.83 -7.12 3.71
C THR A 295 26.16 -8.56 4.10
N GLU A 296 27.44 -8.96 4.01
CA GLU A 296 27.84 -10.32 4.33
C GLU A 296 27.74 -10.60 5.83
N GLN A 297 27.44 -11.85 6.17
CA GLN A 297 27.42 -12.34 7.55
C GLN A 297 26.46 -11.55 8.47
N GLY A 298 25.40 -10.97 7.90
CA GLY A 298 24.42 -10.17 8.63
C GLY A 298 24.88 -8.75 8.95
N ALA A 299 26.00 -8.30 8.39
CA ALA A 299 26.37 -6.89 8.38
C ALA A 299 25.33 -6.08 7.60
N ASN A 300 25.19 -4.81 7.97
CA ASN A 300 24.42 -3.84 7.20
C ASN A 300 25.18 -2.53 7.21
N TYR A 301 26.27 -2.49 6.43
CA TYR A 301 27.19 -1.36 6.35
C TYR A 301 27.04 -0.67 5.00
N HIS A 302 26.92 0.65 5.02
CA HIS A 302 26.86 1.49 3.82
C HIS A 302 27.76 2.72 3.97
N ILE A 303 28.32 3.18 2.86
CA ILE A 303 29.05 4.45 2.79
C ILE A 303 28.58 5.23 1.57
N TYR A 304 28.48 6.55 1.73
CA TYR A 304 28.12 7.49 0.70
C TYR A 304 28.97 8.75 0.85
N PHE A 305 29.50 9.30 -0.24
CA PHE A 305 30.02 10.66 -0.30
C PHE A 305 30.13 11.14 -1.74
N GLU A 306 30.32 12.43 -1.90
CA GLU A 306 30.44 13.10 -3.20
C GLU A 306 31.75 13.89 -3.30
N VAL A 307 32.28 14.03 -4.52
CA VAL A 307 33.43 14.88 -4.83
C VAL A 307 33.20 15.55 -6.18
N THR A 308 33.42 16.86 -6.29
CA THR A 308 33.35 17.55 -7.58
C THR A 308 34.48 17.06 -8.49
N GLU A 309 34.21 16.78 -9.76
CA GLU A 309 35.22 16.33 -10.71
C GLU A 309 36.35 17.36 -10.85
N ASN A 310 37.60 16.90 -10.83
CA ASN A 310 38.83 17.68 -10.84
C ASN A 310 39.12 18.45 -9.53
N GLU A 311 38.31 18.27 -8.48
CA GLU A 311 38.57 18.82 -7.16
C GLU A 311 39.45 17.83 -6.35
N ILE A 312 40.62 18.31 -5.93
CA ILE A 312 41.59 17.55 -5.15
C ILE A 312 42.02 18.37 -3.94
N GLY A 313 42.49 17.72 -2.88
CA GLY A 313 42.95 18.37 -1.67
C GLY A 313 42.28 17.84 -0.42
N VAL A 314 42.45 18.58 0.66
CA VAL A 314 41.93 18.25 1.99
C VAL A 314 40.49 18.71 2.11
N ASP A 315 39.63 17.90 2.73
CA ASP A 315 38.24 18.21 3.07
C ASP A 315 37.35 18.61 1.88
N VAL A 316 37.62 17.99 0.72
CA VAL A 316 36.82 18.18 -0.52
C VAL A 316 35.67 17.16 -0.66
N MET A 317 35.61 16.15 0.22
CA MET A 317 34.45 15.25 0.27
C MET A 317 33.21 15.97 0.81
N GLN A 318 32.09 15.80 0.14
CA GLN A 318 30.80 16.37 0.49
C GLN A 318 29.80 15.27 0.81
N ASN A 319 28.76 15.63 1.58
CA ASN A 319 27.63 14.75 1.89
C ASN A 319 28.02 13.36 2.45
N PHE A 320 29.15 13.28 3.16
CA PHE A 320 29.63 12.01 3.70
C PHE A 320 28.64 11.43 4.72
N ILE A 321 28.24 10.17 4.52
CA ILE A 321 27.46 9.37 5.47
C ILE A 321 28.03 7.97 5.54
N LEU A 322 28.21 7.47 6.77
CA LEU A 322 28.51 6.08 7.05
C LEU A 322 27.34 5.47 7.84
N THR A 323 26.72 4.42 7.30
CA THR A 323 25.67 3.66 7.99
C THR A 323 26.28 2.38 8.56
N LEU A 324 26.12 2.17 9.86
CA LEU A 324 26.51 0.93 10.54
C LEU A 324 25.30 0.30 11.21
N ASN A 325 24.88 -0.87 10.72
CA ASN A 325 23.75 -1.64 11.24
C ASN A 325 22.47 -0.80 11.40
N GLY A 326 22.20 0.05 10.40
CA GLY A 326 21.03 0.93 10.36
C GLY A 326 21.17 2.24 11.15
N SER A 327 22.34 2.56 11.69
CA SER A 327 22.63 3.87 12.31
C SER A 327 23.54 4.71 11.44
N ASP A 328 23.13 5.93 11.12
CA ASP A 328 23.91 6.86 10.29
C ASP A 328 24.86 7.72 11.12
N TYR A 329 26.06 7.93 10.59
CA TYR A 329 27.11 8.77 11.16
C TYR A 329 27.57 9.79 10.14
N ALA A 330 27.65 11.06 10.56
CA ALA A 330 28.10 12.19 9.75
C ALA A 330 29.43 12.75 10.28
N PRO A 331 30.24 13.44 9.46
CA PRO A 331 31.49 14.07 9.89
C PRO A 331 31.29 14.98 11.11
N ASN A 332 32.15 14.84 12.12
CA ASN A 332 32.25 15.80 13.21
C ASN A 332 33.36 16.81 12.90
N THR A 333 33.02 18.09 12.93
CA THR A 333 33.93 19.22 12.65
C THR A 333 34.16 20.11 13.87
N ASP A 334 33.68 19.70 15.04
CA ASP A 334 33.67 20.49 16.27
C ASP A 334 34.71 19.93 17.26
N GLY A 335 36.01 20.00 16.95
CA GLY A 335 37.03 19.42 17.83
C GLY A 335 38.51 19.59 17.44
N PHE A 336 39.36 18.78 18.07
CA PHE A 336 40.79 18.63 17.77
C PHE A 336 41.09 17.40 16.89
N ASP A 337 40.16 16.44 16.86
CA ASP A 337 40.23 15.17 16.12
C ASP A 337 39.12 15.14 15.05
N ASP A 338 38.99 16.24 14.32
CA ASP A 338 37.95 16.43 13.31
C ASP A 338 38.04 15.36 12.22
N PHE A 339 36.88 15.02 11.65
CA PHE A 339 36.85 14.27 10.41
C PHE A 339 37.64 15.03 9.34
N THR A 340 38.55 14.33 8.67
CA THR A 340 39.26 14.86 7.52
C THR A 340 39.24 13.88 6.36
N SER A 341 39.25 14.44 5.16
CA SER A 341 39.43 13.68 3.93
C SER A 341 40.56 14.27 3.10
N THR A 342 41.17 13.47 2.23
CA THR A 342 42.13 13.97 1.24
C THR A 342 41.93 13.20 -0.05
N ILE A 343 41.53 13.91 -1.11
CA ILE A 343 41.43 13.37 -2.46
C ILE A 343 42.69 13.74 -3.23
N THR A 344 43.34 12.75 -3.84
CA THR A 344 44.57 12.92 -4.64
C THR A 344 44.31 12.78 -6.14
N VAL A 345 43.24 12.07 -6.51
CA VAL A 345 42.78 11.91 -7.90
C VAL A 345 41.25 11.98 -7.92
N SER A 346 40.69 12.73 -8.86
CA SER A 346 39.24 12.87 -9.13
C SER A 346 39.00 13.26 -10.59
N SER A 347 39.81 12.70 -11.49
CA SER A 347 39.74 12.97 -12.93
C SER A 347 40.17 11.74 -13.73
N GLY A 348 39.85 11.72 -15.03
CA GLY A 348 40.25 10.64 -15.93
C GLY A 348 39.55 9.30 -15.64
N GLY A 349 38.35 9.34 -15.04
CA GLY A 349 37.58 8.17 -14.65
C GLY A 349 38.16 7.43 -13.45
N GLN A 350 38.91 8.12 -12.58
CA GLN A 350 39.46 7.55 -11.35
C GLN A 350 39.32 8.51 -10.18
N ILE A 351 38.89 7.99 -9.03
CA ILE A 351 38.90 8.67 -7.75
C ILE A 351 39.83 7.94 -6.77
N THR A 352 40.77 8.67 -6.18
CA THR A 352 41.71 8.13 -5.18
C THR A 352 41.82 9.09 -4.01
N GLY A 353 41.76 8.58 -2.78
CA GLY A 353 41.84 9.39 -1.58
C GLY A 353 41.78 8.61 -0.28
N THR A 354 41.85 9.34 0.82
CA THR A 354 41.78 8.81 2.18
C THR A 354 40.80 9.62 3.03
N PHE A 355 40.27 9.01 4.08
CA PHE A 355 39.38 9.67 5.04
C PHE A 355 39.51 9.06 6.44
N GLY A 356 39.17 9.82 7.47
CA GLY A 356 39.26 9.38 8.86
C GLY A 356 38.93 10.50 9.84
N GLY A 357 39.02 10.22 11.15
CA GLY A 357 38.65 11.15 12.21
C GLY A 357 37.28 10.85 12.80
N ILE A 358 36.74 11.77 13.61
CA ILE A 358 35.50 11.54 14.36
C ILE A 358 34.26 11.74 13.47
N VAL A 359 33.35 10.78 13.50
CA VAL A 359 31.98 10.91 12.99
C VAL A 359 30.99 10.80 14.15
N THR A 360 29.87 11.51 14.08
CA THR A 360 28.84 11.53 15.13
C THR A 360 27.55 10.94 14.60
N GLY A 361 26.96 10.04 15.39
CA GLY A 361 25.70 9.39 15.05
C GLY A 361 24.55 10.39 14.99
N VAL A 362 23.85 10.44 13.85
CA VAL A 362 22.79 11.42 13.56
C VAL A 362 21.62 11.30 14.54
N SER A 363 21.31 10.07 14.97
CA SER A 363 20.16 9.78 15.85
C SER A 363 20.50 9.78 17.34
N ASN A 364 21.75 9.45 17.71
CA ASN A 364 22.14 9.21 19.10
C ASN A 364 23.22 10.16 19.63
N GLY A 365 23.82 10.99 18.76
CA GLY A 365 24.90 11.91 19.11
C GLY A 365 26.19 11.22 19.56
N ALA A 366 26.33 9.92 19.32
CA ALA A 366 27.49 9.16 19.78
C ALA A 366 28.66 9.32 18.80
N ASP A 367 29.84 9.62 19.32
CA ASP A 367 31.05 9.75 18.52
C ASP A 367 31.68 8.38 18.23
N LEU A 368 32.18 8.24 17.00
CA LEU A 368 32.87 7.07 16.48
C LEU A 368 34.12 7.54 15.74
N ASN A 369 35.28 6.98 16.09
CA ASN A 369 36.52 7.29 15.39
C ASN A 369 36.71 6.39 14.15
N LEU A 370 36.98 7.01 13.01
CA LEU A 370 37.35 6.35 11.77
C LEU A 370 38.85 6.42 11.54
N SER A 371 39.43 5.32 11.06
CA SER A 371 40.84 5.28 10.65
C SER A 371 41.01 4.42 9.42
N GLN A 372 42.12 4.62 8.69
CA GLN A 372 42.45 3.83 7.50
C GLN A 372 41.33 3.84 6.42
N GLY A 373 40.57 4.93 6.32
CA GLY A 373 39.63 5.12 5.22
C GLY A 373 40.38 5.30 3.92
N GLU A 374 40.03 4.52 2.90
CA GLU A 374 40.66 4.52 1.59
C GLU A 374 39.59 4.37 0.52
N VAL A 375 39.69 5.21 -0.52
CA VAL A 375 38.96 5.07 -1.79
C VAL A 375 39.98 5.05 -2.91
N ASP A 376 39.88 4.08 -3.80
CA ASP A 376 40.58 4.02 -5.07
C ASP A 376 39.66 3.28 -6.05
N LEU A 377 38.87 3.99 -6.85
CA LEU A 377 37.82 3.43 -7.69
C LEU A 377 37.84 4.06 -9.10
N ALA A 378 37.47 3.27 -10.11
CA ALA A 378 37.16 3.78 -11.44
C ALA A 378 35.71 4.31 -11.50
N TYR A 379 35.42 5.35 -12.29
CA TYR A 379 34.08 5.91 -12.47
C TYR A 379 33.78 6.46 -13.85
#